data_AF-A0A3D6DQ32-F1
#
_entry.id   AF-A0A3D6DQ32-F1
#
_cell.length_a   1.000
_cell.length_b   1.000
_cell.length_c   1.000
_cell.angle_alpha   90.00
_cell.angle_beta   90.00
_cell.angle_gamma   90.00
#
_symmetry.space_group_name_H-M   'P 1'
#
loop_
_entity.id
_entity.type
_entity.pdbx_description
1 polymer ?
#
loop_
_entity_poly.entity_id
_entity_poly.type
_entity_poly.pdbx_seq_one_letter_code
_entity_poly.pdbx_strand_id
1 'polypeptide(L)'
;MSTVNAEEPEKKRSVSRKPLATAKPIGDAVYPFRSDERPFIVGIGASAGGLEALSLLLPSLPKNLGLTYVVVQHLSPTYRSMMAQLLGRETTMPVRDIEDGMLPEANTVYITPPNRNLTLLAGHFRLVEPTKESMPKPSVNRFFASLAEEVGESTIGIILSGTGSDGAAGIHAIKAAGGFTFSQD
;
A
#
# COMPACT_ATOMS: atom_id res chain seq x y z
N MET A 1 -34.13 54.64 16.45
CA MET A 1 -32.91 54.93 15.67
C MET A 1 -31.78 54.17 16.36
N SER A 2 -31.48 52.96 15.88
CA SER A 2 -30.30 52.64 15.03
C SER A 2 -29.02 52.68 15.87
N THR A 3 -28.18 51.64 15.97
CA THR A 3 -27.72 50.71 14.93
C THR A 3 -27.24 49.38 15.55
N VAL A 4 -27.42 48.31 14.79
CA VAL A 4 -26.86 46.96 14.96
C VAL A 4 -25.41 47.00 14.48
N ASN A 5 -24.44 46.50 15.26
CA ASN A 5 -23.08 46.23 14.76
C ASN A 5 -22.99 44.75 14.39
N ALA A 6 -22.78 44.50 13.10
CA ALA A 6 -22.50 43.19 12.53
C ALA A 6 -21.00 42.87 12.68
N GLU A 7 -20.67 41.68 13.18
CA GLU A 7 -19.32 41.12 13.13
C GLU A 7 -19.01 40.62 11.71
N GLU A 8 -17.88 41.04 11.14
CA GLU A 8 -17.32 40.53 9.88
C GLU A 8 -16.71 39.13 10.03
N PRO A 9 -16.74 38.27 9.00
CA PRO A 9 -16.12 36.94 9.04
C PRO A 9 -14.62 37.01 8.71
N GLU A 10 -13.80 36.26 9.48
CA GLU A 10 -12.36 36.10 9.25
C GLU A 10 -12.02 35.49 7.86
N LYS A 11 -11.10 36.13 7.13
CA LYS A 11 -10.53 35.65 5.87
C LYS A 11 -9.70 34.38 6.09
N LYS A 12 -10.13 33.24 5.54
CA LYS A 12 -9.32 32.02 5.39
C LYS A 12 -8.09 32.30 4.52
N ARG A 13 -6.89 32.14 5.09
CA ARG A 13 -5.61 32.19 4.35
C ARG A 13 -5.50 30.96 3.43
N SER A 14 -5.48 31.20 2.13
CA SER A 14 -5.17 30.19 1.12
C SER A 14 -3.69 29.83 1.19
N VAL A 15 -3.39 28.59 1.58
CA VAL A 15 -2.03 28.05 1.49
C VAL A 15 -1.83 27.58 0.05
N SER A 16 -1.12 28.38 -0.74
CA SER A 16 -0.65 28.01 -2.07
C SER A 16 0.34 26.85 -1.96
N ARG A 17 -0.05 25.65 -2.42
CA ARG A 17 0.85 24.50 -2.53
C ARG A 17 1.80 24.74 -3.70
N LYS A 18 3.10 24.90 -3.43
CA LYS A 18 4.14 24.84 -4.46
C LYS A 18 4.20 23.40 -5.01
N PRO A 19 4.37 23.21 -6.33
CA PRO A 19 4.60 21.89 -6.89
C PRO A 19 5.90 21.30 -6.30
N LEU A 20 5.85 20.05 -5.85
CA LEU A 20 7.02 19.32 -5.42
C LEU A 20 7.92 19.08 -6.65
N ALA A 21 9.19 19.44 -6.54
CA ALA A 21 10.15 19.30 -7.63
C ALA A 21 10.24 17.83 -8.06
N THR A 22 10.08 17.58 -9.36
CA THR A 22 10.23 16.25 -9.95
C THR A 22 11.66 15.76 -9.73
N ALA A 23 11.81 14.62 -9.02
CA ALA A 23 13.11 13.98 -8.84
C ALA A 23 13.70 13.58 -10.21
N LYS A 24 14.98 13.88 -10.40
CA LYS A 24 15.74 13.59 -11.63
C LYS A 24 15.91 12.06 -11.75
N PRO A 25 15.64 11.43 -12.90
CA PRO A 25 15.77 9.98 -13.04
C PRO A 25 17.21 9.52 -12.84
N ILE A 26 17.40 8.49 -12.03
CA ILE A 26 18.67 7.82 -11.77
C ILE A 26 18.90 6.81 -12.91
N GLY A 27 19.59 7.24 -13.99
CA GLY A 27 20.13 6.36 -15.04
C GLY A 27 19.11 5.62 -15.92
N ASP A 28 19.62 4.91 -16.94
CA ASP A 28 18.89 4.23 -18.01
C ASP A 28 18.01 3.03 -17.57
N ALA A 29 17.53 3.01 -16.32
CA ALA A 29 16.58 2.02 -15.86
C ALA A 29 15.27 2.19 -16.63
N VAL A 30 14.95 1.20 -17.47
CA VAL A 30 13.68 1.14 -18.19
C VAL A 30 12.58 0.82 -17.17
N TYR A 31 11.94 1.86 -16.63
CA TYR A 31 10.75 1.68 -15.82
C TYR A 31 9.57 1.30 -16.73
N PRO A 32 8.80 0.26 -16.38
CA PRO A 32 7.69 -0.20 -17.20
C PRO A 32 6.51 0.80 -17.28
N PHE A 33 6.55 1.88 -16.48
CA PHE A 33 5.50 2.90 -16.41
C PHE A 33 6.04 4.28 -16.78
N ARG A 34 5.28 5.04 -17.59
CA ARG A 34 5.56 6.47 -17.83
C ARG A 34 5.20 7.28 -16.58
N SER A 35 5.79 8.46 -16.41
CA SER A 35 5.60 9.29 -15.20
C SER A 35 4.15 9.73 -14.96
N ASP A 36 3.36 9.83 -16.02
CA ASP A 36 1.92 10.12 -16.07
C ASP A 36 1.03 8.87 -15.98
N GLU A 37 1.62 7.67 -16.02
CA GLU A 37 0.94 6.38 -15.99
C GLU A 37 1.25 5.56 -14.74
N ARG A 38 1.92 6.13 -13.71
CA ARG A 38 2.29 5.36 -12.51
C ARG A 38 1.02 4.80 -11.86
N PRO A 39 0.78 3.47 -11.94
CA PRO A 39 -0.45 2.91 -11.40
C PRO A 39 -0.40 3.06 -9.89
N PHE A 40 -1.53 3.45 -9.29
CA PHE A 40 -1.62 3.50 -7.85
C PHE A 40 -1.51 2.08 -7.29
N ILE A 41 -0.59 1.90 -6.33
CA ILE A 41 -0.41 0.63 -5.62
C ILE A 41 -0.93 0.80 -4.21
N VAL A 42 -1.87 -0.07 -3.85
CA VAL A 42 -2.47 -0.15 -2.53
C VAL A 42 -1.77 -1.25 -1.75
N GLY A 43 -0.87 -0.89 -0.84
CA GLY A 43 -0.29 -1.80 0.13
C GLY A 43 -1.23 -1.99 1.32
N ILE A 44 -1.55 -3.24 1.68
CA ILE A 44 -2.44 -3.59 2.78
C ILE A 44 -1.67 -4.47 3.77
N GLY A 45 -1.39 -3.96 4.96
CA GLY A 45 -0.73 -4.70 6.04
C GLY A 45 -1.75 -5.31 7.00
N ALA A 46 -1.59 -6.59 7.33
CA ALA A 46 -2.48 -7.30 8.26
C ALA A 46 -1.77 -8.42 9.03
N SER A 47 -2.32 -8.82 10.18
CA SER A 47 -1.78 -9.92 11.00
C SER A 47 -2.89 -10.76 11.63
N ALA A 48 -3.00 -10.80 12.96
CA ALA A 48 -4.09 -11.51 13.63
C ALA A 48 -5.44 -10.86 13.26
N GLY A 49 -6.44 -11.66 12.88
CA GLY A 49 -7.73 -11.14 12.38
C GLY A 49 -7.69 -10.62 10.94
N GLY A 50 -6.54 -10.67 10.26
CA GLY A 50 -6.36 -10.11 8.92
C GLY A 50 -7.27 -10.71 7.85
N LEU A 51 -7.51 -12.02 7.88
CA LEU A 51 -8.43 -12.69 6.94
C LEU A 51 -9.84 -12.11 7.04
N GLU A 52 -10.38 -11.98 8.27
CA GLU A 52 -11.72 -11.44 8.49
C GLU A 52 -11.82 -9.99 8.03
N ALA A 53 -10.84 -9.16 8.40
CA ALA A 53 -10.79 -7.76 7.97
C ALA A 53 -10.72 -7.63 6.43
N LEU A 54 -9.92 -8.47 5.76
CA LEU A 54 -9.81 -8.50 4.30
C LEU A 54 -11.10 -9.01 3.64
N SER A 55 -11.76 -10.02 4.20
CA SER A 55 -13.05 -10.52 3.72
C SER A 55 -14.16 -9.48 3.82
N LEU A 56 -14.07 -8.53 4.76
CA LEU A 56 -15.00 -7.40 4.84
C LEU A 56 -14.63 -6.27 3.86
N LEU A 57 -13.33 -6.02 3.67
CA LEU A 57 -12.83 -4.94 2.82
C LEU A 57 -13.01 -5.24 1.32
N LEU A 58 -12.52 -6.38 0.85
CA LEU A 58 -12.41 -6.68 -0.60
C LEU A 58 -13.72 -6.61 -1.38
N PRO A 59 -14.89 -7.09 -0.86
CA PRO A 59 -16.16 -6.99 -1.58
C PRO A 59 -16.61 -5.56 -1.85
N SER A 60 -16.16 -4.61 -1.01
CA SER A 60 -16.55 -3.19 -1.06
C SER A 60 -15.61 -2.35 -1.90
N LEU A 61 -14.48 -2.90 -2.35
CA LEU A 61 -13.53 -2.19 -3.20
C LEU A 61 -14.03 -2.12 -4.66
N PRO A 62 -13.92 -0.95 -5.31
CA PRO A 62 -14.12 -0.85 -6.75
C PRO A 62 -13.13 -1.74 -7.51
N LYS A 63 -13.64 -2.43 -8.53
CA LYS A 63 -12.94 -3.54 -9.19
C LYS A 63 -12.23 -3.14 -10.49
N ASN A 64 -12.45 -1.92 -10.98
CA ASN A 64 -12.03 -1.46 -12.31
C ASN A 64 -11.43 -0.04 -12.28
N LEU A 65 -10.83 0.37 -11.16
CA LEU A 65 -10.15 1.66 -11.02
C LEU A 65 -8.72 1.69 -11.57
N GLY A 66 -8.20 0.55 -12.01
CA GLY A 66 -6.82 0.44 -12.46
C GLY A 66 -5.80 0.27 -11.32
N LEU A 67 -6.27 0.07 -10.08
CA LEU A 67 -5.43 -0.08 -8.89
C LEU A 67 -4.87 -1.50 -8.78
N THR A 68 -3.63 -1.62 -8.30
CA THR A 68 -3.09 -2.90 -7.85
C THR A 68 -3.14 -2.99 -6.33
N TYR A 69 -3.69 -4.07 -5.79
CA TYR A 69 -3.79 -4.29 -4.35
C TYR A 69 -2.77 -5.35 -3.92
N VAL A 70 -1.98 -5.07 -2.89
CA VAL A 70 -0.93 -5.96 -2.41
C VAL A 70 -1.09 -6.18 -0.91
N VAL A 71 -1.47 -7.40 -0.55
CA VAL A 71 -1.69 -7.84 0.82
C VAL A 71 -0.39 -8.40 1.39
N VAL A 72 0.13 -7.71 2.39
CA VAL A 72 1.25 -8.12 3.23
C VAL A 72 0.69 -8.65 4.55
N GLN A 73 0.37 -9.94 4.53
CA GLN A 73 -0.17 -10.66 5.67
C GLN A 73 0.97 -11.38 6.41
N HIS A 74 1.03 -11.25 7.73
CA HIS A 74 1.83 -12.18 8.54
C HIS A 74 1.22 -13.58 8.45
N LEU A 75 1.86 -14.47 7.69
CA LEU A 75 1.45 -15.86 7.48
C LEU A 75 2.31 -16.81 8.30
N SER A 76 1.76 -18.00 8.61
CA SER A 76 2.55 -19.05 9.25
C SER A 76 3.68 -19.51 8.33
N PRO A 77 4.91 -19.68 8.84
CA PRO A 77 6.03 -20.19 8.07
C PRO A 77 5.91 -21.69 7.77
N THR A 78 5.10 -22.43 8.53
CA THR A 78 5.03 -23.90 8.48
C THR A 78 3.86 -24.44 7.67
N TYR A 79 2.83 -23.64 7.45
CA TYR A 79 1.62 -24.07 6.75
C TYR A 79 1.50 -23.36 5.41
N ARG A 80 1.08 -24.11 4.39
CA ARG A 80 0.70 -23.52 3.11
C ARG A 80 -0.46 -22.55 3.35
N SER A 81 -0.28 -21.31 2.92
CA SER A 81 -1.34 -20.32 2.98
C SER A 81 -2.46 -20.66 2.00
N MET A 82 -3.71 -20.52 2.45
CA MET A 82 -4.91 -20.60 1.62
C MET A 82 -5.50 -19.21 1.34
N MET A 83 -4.78 -18.15 1.70
CA MET A 83 -5.28 -16.77 1.69
C MET A 83 -5.79 -16.34 0.32
N ALA A 84 -5.01 -16.59 -0.75
CA ALA A 84 -5.43 -16.24 -2.10
C ALA A 84 -6.75 -16.94 -2.50
N GLN A 85 -6.89 -18.23 -2.17
CA GLN A 85 -8.11 -18.99 -2.45
C GLN A 85 -9.31 -18.49 -1.63
N LEU A 86 -9.11 -18.18 -0.36
CA LEU A 86 -10.19 -17.71 0.51
C LEU A 86 -10.67 -16.33 0.08
N LEU A 87 -9.76 -15.38 -0.10
CA LEU A 87 -10.08 -14.03 -0.54
C LEU A 87 -10.61 -13.97 -1.97
N GLY A 88 -10.20 -14.89 -2.84
CA GLY A 88 -10.74 -15.04 -4.19
C GLY A 88 -12.23 -15.40 -4.24
N ARG A 89 -12.84 -15.81 -3.13
CA ARG A 89 -14.29 -16.02 -3.02
C ARG A 89 -15.04 -14.73 -2.69
N GLU A 90 -14.35 -13.74 -2.12
CA GLU A 90 -14.93 -12.49 -1.63
C GLU A 90 -14.91 -11.38 -2.70
N THR A 91 -14.18 -11.57 -3.80
CA THR A 91 -14.09 -10.60 -4.88
C THR A 91 -14.05 -11.26 -6.25
N THR A 92 -14.41 -10.49 -7.28
CA THR A 92 -14.29 -10.91 -8.68
C THR A 92 -12.98 -10.45 -9.32
N MET A 93 -12.15 -9.68 -8.60
CA MET A 93 -10.78 -9.40 -9.03
C MET A 93 -9.95 -10.69 -8.97
N PRO A 94 -8.98 -10.91 -9.88
CA PRO A 94 -8.03 -12.00 -9.73
C PRO A 94 -7.28 -11.85 -8.40
N VAL A 95 -7.17 -12.95 -7.65
CA VAL A 95 -6.37 -13.02 -6.42
C VAL A 95 -5.25 -14.03 -6.63
N ARG A 96 -3.99 -13.58 -6.52
CA ARG A 96 -2.80 -14.38 -6.86
C ARG A 96 -1.74 -14.29 -5.77
N ASP A 97 -0.98 -15.35 -5.56
CA ASP A 97 0.25 -15.27 -4.77
C ASP A 97 1.34 -14.54 -5.58
N ILE A 98 2.19 -13.77 -4.91
CA ILE A 98 3.31 -13.08 -5.55
C ILE A 98 4.45 -14.05 -5.84
N GLU A 99 5.01 -13.92 -7.04
CA GLU A 99 6.27 -14.55 -7.44
C GLU A 99 7.34 -13.46 -7.67
N ASP A 100 8.61 -13.81 -7.48
CA ASP A 100 9.72 -12.86 -7.66
C ASP A 100 9.82 -12.42 -9.13
N GLY A 101 10.02 -11.13 -9.35
CA GLY A 101 10.12 -10.53 -10.68
C GLY A 101 8.77 -10.30 -11.37
N MET A 102 7.64 -10.53 -10.70
CA MET A 102 6.33 -10.28 -11.30
C MET A 102 6.03 -8.78 -11.40
N LEU A 103 5.43 -8.36 -12.52
CA LEU A 103 4.92 -7.01 -12.71
C LEU A 103 3.53 -6.86 -12.05
N PRO A 104 3.28 -5.77 -11.30
CA PRO A 104 1.96 -5.46 -10.78
C PRO A 104 0.94 -5.26 -11.92
N GLU A 105 -0.12 -6.08 -11.94
CA GLU A 105 -1.25 -5.88 -12.86
C GLU A 105 -2.35 -5.03 -12.22
N ALA A 106 -2.98 -4.19 -13.03
CA ALA A 106 -4.16 -3.43 -12.62
C ALA A 106 -5.33 -4.36 -12.24
N ASN A 107 -6.19 -3.90 -11.34
CA ASN A 107 -7.41 -4.58 -10.90
C ASN A 107 -7.17 -5.99 -10.34
N THR A 108 -6.01 -6.21 -9.74
CA THR A 108 -5.56 -7.51 -9.23
C THR A 108 -5.18 -7.39 -7.75
N VAL A 109 -5.51 -8.43 -6.99
CA VAL A 109 -5.11 -8.58 -5.59
C VAL A 109 -3.97 -9.59 -5.52
N TYR A 110 -2.86 -9.17 -4.91
CA TYR A 110 -1.68 -9.97 -4.73
C TYR A 110 -1.47 -10.31 -3.26
N ILE A 111 -1.10 -11.55 -2.97
CA ILE A 111 -0.83 -12.03 -1.62
C ILE A 111 0.66 -12.31 -1.47
N THR A 112 1.28 -11.73 -0.45
CA THR A 112 2.69 -12.01 -0.15
C THR A 112 2.84 -13.47 0.31
N PRO A 113 3.78 -14.26 -0.26
CA PRO A 113 4.01 -15.63 0.17
C PRO A 113 4.62 -15.69 1.59
N PRO A 114 4.45 -16.81 2.31
CA PRO A 114 5.08 -17.01 3.61
C PRO A 114 6.62 -17.04 3.49
N ASN A 115 7.33 -16.75 4.59
CA ASN A 115 8.80 -16.85 4.66
C ASN A 115 9.57 -15.97 3.67
N ARG A 116 8.99 -14.86 3.21
CA ARG A 116 9.62 -13.91 2.31
C ARG A 116 9.25 -12.50 2.71
N ASN A 117 10.19 -11.57 2.64
CA ASN A 117 9.91 -10.15 2.62
C ASN A 117 9.60 -9.72 1.18
N LEU A 118 8.76 -8.70 1.04
CA LEU A 118 8.40 -8.12 -0.25
C LEU A 118 8.90 -6.68 -0.33
N THR A 119 9.41 -6.31 -1.50
CA THR A 119 9.67 -4.93 -1.92
C THR A 119 9.20 -4.72 -3.34
N LEU A 120 8.92 -3.47 -3.72
CA LEU A 120 8.82 -3.07 -5.12
C LEU A 120 10.16 -2.44 -5.53
N LEU A 121 10.71 -2.85 -6.67
CA LEU A 121 11.97 -2.31 -7.19
C LEU A 121 11.94 -2.29 -8.71
N ALA A 122 12.22 -1.13 -9.31
CA ALA A 122 12.17 -0.95 -10.76
C ALA A 122 10.85 -1.44 -11.38
N GLY A 123 9.74 -1.18 -10.70
CA GLY A 123 8.38 -1.59 -11.07
C GLY A 123 8.03 -3.06 -10.86
N HIS A 124 8.93 -3.90 -10.33
CA HIS A 124 8.70 -5.34 -10.16
C HIS A 124 8.62 -5.74 -8.68
N PHE A 125 7.79 -6.73 -8.36
CA PHE A 125 7.79 -7.37 -7.06
C PHE A 125 9.09 -8.14 -6.85
N ARG A 126 9.78 -7.86 -5.74
CA ARG A 126 11.01 -8.56 -5.36
C ARG A 126 10.82 -9.26 -4.02
N LEU A 127 11.02 -10.57 -4.02
CA LEU A 127 10.97 -11.40 -2.83
C LEU A 127 12.37 -11.58 -2.26
N VAL A 128 12.52 -11.27 -0.97
CA VAL A 128 13.80 -11.35 -0.25
C VAL A 128 13.66 -12.34 0.88
N GLU A 129 14.67 -13.21 1.04
CA GLU A 129 14.68 -14.12 2.19
C GLU A 129 14.78 -13.32 3.51
N PRO A 130 14.02 -13.70 4.55
CA PRO A 130 14.17 -13.10 5.87
C PRO A 130 15.59 -13.33 6.38
N THR A 131 16.21 -12.29 6.93
CA THR A 131 17.47 -12.44 7.66
C THR A 131 17.24 -13.28 8.91
N LYS A 132 18.23 -14.05 9.38
CA LYS A 132 18.13 -14.88 10.60
C LYS A 132 17.72 -14.08 11.86
N GLU A 133 18.00 -12.78 11.87
CA GLU A 133 17.68 -11.86 12.96
C GLU A 133 16.22 -11.36 12.94
N SER A 134 15.52 -11.52 11.81
CA SER A 134 14.10 -11.18 11.67
C SER A 134 13.25 -12.44 11.70
N MET A 135 12.16 -12.43 12.46
CA MET A 135 11.13 -13.48 12.36
C MET A 135 10.69 -13.63 10.89
N PRO A 136 10.40 -14.86 10.41
CA PRO A 136 10.16 -15.16 8.99
C PRO A 136 8.78 -14.70 8.48
N LYS A 137 8.32 -13.54 8.97
CA LYS A 137 7.10 -12.88 8.53
C LYS A 137 7.45 -11.76 7.55
N PRO A 138 6.67 -11.57 6.47
CA PRO A 138 6.87 -10.41 5.60
C PRO A 138 6.69 -9.13 6.41
N SER A 139 7.66 -8.22 6.34
CA SER A 139 7.54 -6.92 7.01
C SER A 139 6.67 -5.95 6.21
N VAL A 140 5.59 -5.47 6.84
CA VAL A 140 4.74 -4.42 6.28
C VAL A 140 5.52 -3.12 6.13
N ASN A 141 6.33 -2.76 7.14
CA ASN A 141 7.19 -1.58 7.09
C ASN A 141 8.11 -1.58 5.87
N ARG A 142 8.76 -2.73 5.61
CA ARG A 142 9.71 -2.85 4.49
C ARG A 142 9.01 -2.67 3.15
N PHE A 143 7.86 -3.30 2.95
CA PHE A 143 7.12 -3.16 1.70
C PHE A 143 6.61 -1.72 1.51
N PHE A 144 6.01 -1.12 2.54
CA PHE A 144 5.48 0.23 2.47
C PHE A 144 6.56 1.28 2.23
N ALA A 145 7.73 1.12 2.85
CA ALA A 145 8.89 1.97 2.57
C ALA A 145 9.32 1.88 1.09
N SER A 146 9.37 0.66 0.53
CA SER A 146 9.72 0.49 -0.89
C SER A 146 8.68 1.08 -1.84
N LEU A 147 7.38 1.00 -1.51
CA LEU A 147 6.35 1.67 -2.31
C LEU A 147 6.51 3.20 -2.27
N ALA A 148 6.73 3.76 -1.08
CA ALA A 148 6.94 5.18 -0.91
C ALA A 148 8.15 5.70 -1.72
N GLU A 149 9.22 4.91 -1.79
CA GLU A 149 10.42 5.23 -2.58
C GLU A 149 10.18 5.12 -4.10
N GLU A 150 9.53 4.04 -4.53
CA GLU A 150 9.40 3.68 -5.95
C GLU A 150 8.24 4.44 -6.65
N VAL A 151 7.06 4.51 -6.02
CA VAL A 151 5.84 5.08 -6.61
C VAL A 151 5.32 6.34 -5.90
N GLY A 152 5.95 6.75 -4.80
CA GLY A 152 5.76 8.08 -4.19
C GLY A 152 4.30 8.37 -3.83
N GLU A 153 3.77 9.49 -4.31
CA GLU A 153 2.39 9.94 -4.07
C GLU A 153 1.32 8.99 -4.64
N SER A 154 1.69 8.12 -5.59
CA SER A 154 0.82 7.05 -6.10
C SER A 154 0.72 5.86 -5.15
N THR A 155 1.21 5.97 -3.91
CA THR A 155 1.08 4.93 -2.89
C THR A 155 -0.16 5.14 -2.01
N ILE A 156 -0.90 4.06 -1.76
CA ILE A 156 -1.92 4.00 -0.71
C ILE A 156 -1.54 2.92 0.30
N GLY A 157 -1.41 3.27 1.57
CA GLY A 157 -1.14 2.32 2.66
C GLY A 157 -2.37 2.08 3.54
N ILE A 158 -2.78 0.84 3.71
CA ILE A 158 -3.88 0.45 4.60
C ILE A 158 -3.32 -0.47 5.68
N ILE A 159 -3.55 -0.16 6.95
CA ILE A 159 -3.29 -1.08 8.06
C ILE A 159 -4.62 -1.64 8.55
N LEU A 160 -4.72 -2.96 8.59
CA LEU A 160 -5.83 -3.71 9.13
C LEU A 160 -5.44 -4.40 10.43
N SER A 161 -6.39 -5.13 11.02
CA SER A 161 -6.25 -5.85 12.28
C SER A 161 -4.93 -6.63 12.37
N GLY A 162 -4.29 -6.49 13.53
CA GLY A 162 -2.99 -7.08 13.83
C GLY A 162 -2.46 -6.70 15.20
N THR A 163 -1.30 -7.25 15.55
CA THR A 163 -0.61 -6.97 16.82
C THR A 163 0.80 -6.48 16.56
N GLY A 164 1.32 -5.66 17.47
CA GLY A 164 2.65 -5.04 17.36
C GLY A 164 2.63 -3.73 16.56
N SER A 165 3.80 -3.31 16.10
CA SER A 165 4.04 -2.01 15.47
C SER A 165 4.49 -2.08 14.00
N ASP A 166 4.47 -3.27 13.41
CA ASP A 166 4.83 -3.41 12.00
C ASP A 166 3.79 -2.74 11.11
N GLY A 167 4.26 -1.92 10.17
CA GLY A 167 3.45 -1.01 9.36
C GLY A 167 3.49 0.45 9.80
N ALA A 168 3.75 0.75 11.08
CA ALA A 168 3.71 2.14 11.59
C ALA A 168 4.76 3.05 10.92
N ALA A 169 6.02 2.59 10.83
CA ALA A 169 7.08 3.33 10.15
C ALA A 169 6.84 3.41 8.63
N GLY A 170 6.27 2.35 8.05
CA GLY A 170 5.89 2.30 6.64
C GLY A 170 4.81 3.31 6.28
N ILE A 171 3.77 3.44 7.10
CA ILE A 171 2.72 4.46 6.95
C ILE A 171 3.30 5.88 7.04
N HIS A 172 4.25 6.10 7.95
CA HIS A 172 4.96 7.38 8.02
C HIS A 172 5.74 7.67 6.72
N ALA A 173 6.45 6.68 6.17
CA ALA A 173 7.16 6.81 4.91
C ALA A 173 6.21 7.13 3.74
N ILE A 174 5.07 6.45 3.64
CA ILE A 174 4.04 6.73 2.62
C ILE A 174 3.53 8.17 2.74
N LYS A 175 3.26 8.64 3.97
CA LYS A 175 2.84 10.03 4.18
C LYS A 175 3.92 11.04 3.84
N ALA A 176 5.18 10.77 4.20
CA ALA A 176 6.30 11.64 3.85
C ALA A 176 6.49 11.76 2.32
N ALA A 177 6.18 10.69 1.56
CA ALA A 177 6.22 10.66 0.11
C ALA A 177 4.98 11.27 -0.59
N GLY A 178 4.00 11.77 0.16
CA GLY A 178 2.78 12.38 -0.38
C GLY A 178 1.61 11.44 -0.62
N GLY A 179 1.74 10.15 -0.25
CA GLY A 179 0.71 9.14 -0.45
C GLY A 179 -0.46 9.21 0.54
N PHE A 180 -1.41 8.30 0.37
CA PHE A 180 -2.61 8.19 1.20
C PHE A 180 -2.49 7.05 2.20
N THR A 181 -3.09 7.21 3.39
CA THR A 181 -3.03 6.16 4.41
C THR A 181 -4.35 6.02 5.14
N PHE A 182 -4.71 4.79 5.47
CA PHE A 182 -5.91 4.44 6.22
C PHE A 182 -5.56 3.40 7.29
N SER A 183 -6.31 3.40 8.39
CA SER A 183 -6.25 2.38 9.44
C SER A 183 -7.66 1.89 9.72
N GLN A 184 -7.78 0.59 10.00
CA GLN A 184 -8.96 0.05 10.65
C GLN A 184 -9.10 0.66 12.06
N ASP A 185 -10.34 0.88 12.49
CA ASP A 185 -10.74 1.31 13.85
C ASP A 185 -10.76 0.12 14.83
#